data_AF-A0A954VD85-F1
#
_entry.id   AF-A0A954VD85-F1
#
_cell.length_a   1.000
_cell.length_b   1.000
_cell.length_c   1.000
_cell.angle_alpha   90.00
_cell.angle_beta   90.00
_cell.angle_gamma   90.00
#
_symmetry.space_group_name_H-M   'P 1'
#
loop_
_entity.id
_entity.type
_entity.pdbx_description
1 polymer ?
#
loop_
_entity_poly.entity_id
_entity_poly.type
_entity_poly.pdbx_seq_one_letter_code
_entity_poly.pdbx_strand_id
1 'polypeptide(L)'
;MVRAGFRALLSLLLAVIVVGCRHREGDFFGTTQPQHGTDEVWINNSTEPEWIDPGKCSDSAGGEVIWNIFAGLTDTAPETEQPVPDLA
;
A
#
# COMPACT_ATOMS: atom_id res chain seq x y z
N MET A 1 32.06 -24.91 18.73
CA MET A 1 31.64 -23.55 19.16
C MET A 1 30.78 -22.81 18.12
N VAL A 2 31.06 -22.90 16.80
CA VAL A 2 30.31 -22.18 15.74
C VAL A 2 28.81 -22.53 15.67
N ARG A 3 28.43 -23.81 15.81
CA ARG A 3 27.03 -24.26 15.76
C ARG A 3 26.16 -23.77 16.92
N ALA A 4 26.75 -23.56 18.10
CA ALA A 4 26.04 -23.03 19.27
C ALA A 4 25.79 -21.53 19.13
N GLY A 5 26.77 -20.79 18.61
CA GLY A 5 26.63 -19.36 18.29
C GLY A 5 25.58 -19.10 17.20
N PHE A 6 25.56 -19.92 16.14
CA PHE A 6 24.55 -19.81 15.09
C PHE A 6 23.13 -20.09 15.60
N ARG A 7 22.95 -21.12 16.43
CA ARG A 7 21.66 -21.41 17.06
C ARG A 7 21.21 -20.29 18.00
N ALA A 8 22.11 -19.76 18.82
CA ALA A 8 21.81 -18.64 19.70
C ALA A 8 21.43 -17.36 18.92
N LEU A 9 22.15 -17.07 17.82
CA LEU A 9 21.86 -15.95 16.94
C LEU A 9 20.49 -16.12 16.26
N LEU A 10 20.18 -17.32 15.76
CA LEU A 10 18.90 -17.62 15.14
C LEU A 10 17.74 -17.51 16.14
N SER A 11 17.92 -18.02 17.36
CA SER A 11 16.94 -17.89 18.44
C SER A 11 16.72 -16.43 18.85
N LEU A 12 17.79 -15.63 18.88
CA LEU A 12 17.70 -14.20 19.16
C LEU A 12 16.97 -13.44 18.04
N LEU A 13 17.29 -13.74 16.78
CA LEU A 13 16.63 -13.14 15.62
C LEU A 13 15.12 -13.47 15.60
N LEU A 14 14.77 -14.72 15.89
CA LEU A 14 13.39 -15.16 15.94
C LEU A 14 12.62 -14.51 17.12
N ALA A 15 13.27 -14.33 18.28
CA ALA A 15 12.68 -13.63 19.41
C ALA A 15 12.40 -12.15 19.09
N VAL A 16 13.28 -11.46 18.36
CA VAL A 16 13.08 -10.07 17.93
C VAL A 16 11.88 -9.96 16.97
N ILE A 17 11.76 -10.87 16.01
CA ILE A 17 10.61 -10.90 15.07
C ILE A 17 9.30 -11.13 15.83
N VAL A 18 9.27 -12.07 16.79
CA VAL A 18 8.05 -12.39 17.55
C VAL A 18 7.65 -11.28 18.52
N VAL A 19 8.61 -10.54 19.09
CA VAL A 19 8.32 -9.37 19.96
C VAL A 19 7.83 -8.19 19.12
N GLY A 20 8.37 -7.98 17.92
CA GLY A 20 7.90 -6.95 16.97
C GLY A 20 6.46 -7.18 16.49
N CYS A 21 5.99 -8.43 16.43
CA CYS A 21 4.60 -8.76 16.09
C CYS A 21 3.60 -8.62 17.26
N ARG A 22 4.06 -8.33 18.49
CA ARG A 22 3.20 -8.33 19.69
C ARG A 22 2.80 -6.96 20.21
N HIS A 23 3.12 -5.88 19.51
CA HIS A 23 2.71 -4.54 19.93
C HIS A 23 1.62 -3.99 19.02
N ARG A 24 0.44 -3.79 19.62
CA ARG A 24 -0.73 -3.15 19.04
C ARG A 24 -1.00 -1.81 19.74
N GLU A 25 0.06 -1.09 20.11
CA GLU A 25 -0.09 0.28 20.63
C GLU A 25 0.41 1.26 19.57
N GLY A 26 -0.56 1.97 18.99
CA GLY A 26 -0.41 2.91 17.87
C GLY A 26 -1.18 2.42 16.65
N ASP A 27 -2.16 3.22 16.18
CA ASP A 27 -2.89 2.94 14.92
C ASP A 27 -1.99 2.95 13.68
N PHE A 28 -0.73 3.38 13.82
CA PHE A 28 0.23 3.52 12.73
C PHE A 28 1.65 3.15 13.17
N PHE A 29 2.39 2.52 12.26
CA PHE A 29 3.82 2.30 12.37
C PHE A 29 4.57 3.45 11.68
N GLY A 30 5.47 4.14 12.39
CA GLY A 30 6.29 5.23 11.83
C GLY A 30 5.93 6.62 12.37
N THR A 31 6.17 7.67 11.57
CA THR A 31 5.91 9.06 11.98
C THR A 31 4.48 9.46 11.66
N THR A 32 3.73 9.89 12.68
CA THR A 32 2.33 10.35 12.53
C THR A 32 2.21 11.84 12.24
N GLN A 33 3.33 12.57 12.23
CA GLN A 33 3.33 13.99 11.89
C GLN A 33 3.36 14.13 10.36
N PRO A 34 2.28 14.60 9.73
CA PRO A 34 2.22 14.74 8.28
C PRO A 34 3.26 15.77 7.83
N GLN A 35 3.96 15.46 6.73
CA GLN A 35 4.89 16.42 6.11
C GLN A 35 4.17 17.48 5.28
N HIS A 36 2.87 17.32 5.05
CA HIS A 36 2.06 18.10 4.12
C HIS A 36 0.76 18.56 4.81
N GLY A 37 -0.02 19.39 4.12
CA GLY A 37 -1.32 19.84 4.63
C GLY A 37 -2.30 18.68 4.84
N THR A 38 -3.35 18.92 5.62
CA THR A 38 -4.39 17.91 5.89
C THR A 38 -5.27 17.59 4.69
N ASP A 39 -5.21 18.42 3.65
CA ASP A 39 -6.08 18.35 2.47
C ASP A 39 -5.37 17.67 1.27
N GLU A 40 -4.20 17.08 1.50
CA GLU A 40 -3.39 16.44 0.47
C GLU A 40 -2.96 15.04 0.91
N VAL A 41 -2.96 14.11 -0.05
CA VAL A 41 -2.37 12.78 0.12
C VAL A 41 -1.23 12.62 -0.89
N TRP A 42 -0.06 12.21 -0.40
CA TRP A 42 1.10 11.96 -1.26
C TRP A 42 1.30 10.46 -1.39
N ILE A 43 1.18 9.96 -2.61
CA ILE A 43 1.25 8.53 -2.94
C ILE A 43 2.40 8.31 -3.91
N ASN A 44 3.22 7.29 -3.64
CA ASN A 44 4.23 6.86 -4.58
C ASN A 44 3.60 5.90 -5.60
N ASN A 45 3.52 6.31 -6.86
CA ASN A 45 2.94 5.51 -7.95
C ASN A 45 3.97 4.64 -8.70
N SER A 46 5.13 4.37 -8.07
CA SER A 46 6.26 3.58 -8.56
C SER A 46 7.00 4.13 -9.79
N THR A 47 6.31 4.43 -10.90
CA THR A 47 6.91 4.87 -12.17
C THR A 47 6.08 5.98 -12.83
N GLU A 48 6.62 6.59 -13.89
CA GLU A 48 5.85 7.49 -14.76
C GLU A 48 4.83 6.68 -15.58
N PRO A 49 3.58 7.15 -15.74
CA PRO A 49 2.57 6.48 -16.56
C PRO A 49 2.90 6.59 -18.06
N GLU A 50 2.54 5.57 -18.84
CA GLU A 50 2.68 5.63 -20.31
C GLU A 50 1.69 6.64 -20.92
N TRP A 51 0.43 6.56 -20.46
CA TRP A 51 -0.67 7.41 -20.89
C TRP A 51 -1.64 7.66 -19.73
N ILE A 52 -2.31 8.82 -19.77
CA ILE A 52 -3.48 9.12 -18.93
C ILE A 52 -4.79 9.09 -19.72
N ASP A 53 -4.72 8.75 -21.01
CA ASP A 53 -5.87 8.54 -21.89
C ASP A 53 -6.41 7.11 -21.64
N PRO A 54 -7.65 6.96 -21.12
CA PRO A 54 -8.22 5.64 -20.83
C PRO A 54 -8.31 4.73 -22.05
N GLY A 55 -8.36 5.29 -23.26
CA GLY A 55 -8.40 4.52 -24.52
C GLY A 55 -7.04 4.00 -24.97
N LYS A 56 -5.95 4.35 -24.29
CA LYS A 56 -4.56 4.00 -24.66
C LYS A 56 -3.75 3.37 -23.53
N CYS A 57 -4.10 3.64 -22.28
CA CYS A 57 -3.37 3.14 -21.12
C CYS A 57 -3.48 1.61 -20.99
N SER A 58 -2.34 0.96 -20.73
CA SER A 58 -2.29 -0.48 -20.42
C SER A 58 -1.39 -0.82 -19.24
N ASP A 59 -0.75 0.18 -18.64
CA ASP A 59 0.13 0.06 -17.47
C ASP A 59 -0.61 0.39 -16.16
N SER A 60 -0.09 -0.12 -15.05
CA SER A 60 -0.68 0.13 -13.73
C SER A 60 -0.54 1.58 -13.28
N ALA A 61 0.60 2.23 -13.53
CA ALA A 61 0.82 3.61 -13.09
C ALA A 61 -0.19 4.57 -13.75
N GLY A 62 -0.44 4.42 -15.06
CA GLY A 62 -1.48 5.16 -15.76
C GLY A 62 -2.89 4.80 -15.27
N GLY A 63 -3.15 3.52 -15.05
CA GLY A 63 -4.43 3.02 -14.51
C GLY A 63 -4.81 3.68 -13.17
N GLU A 64 -3.88 3.75 -12.22
CA GLU A 64 -4.10 4.40 -10.92
C GLU A 64 -4.49 5.88 -11.06
N VAL A 65 -3.84 6.61 -11.98
CA VAL A 65 -4.17 8.01 -12.24
C VAL A 65 -5.54 8.13 -12.91
N ILE A 66 -5.85 7.28 -13.88
CA ILE A 66 -7.12 7.29 -14.63
C ILE A 66 -8.31 7.04 -13.70
N TRP A 67 -8.23 6.04 -12.81
CA TRP A 67 -9.31 5.71 -11.88
C TRP A 67 -9.62 6.83 -10.89
N ASN A 68 -8.67 7.74 -10.63
CA ASN A 68 -8.88 8.89 -9.75
C ASN A 68 -9.33 10.17 -10.47
N ILE A 69 -9.38 10.18 -11.80
CA ILE A 69 -9.74 11.37 -12.61
C ILE A 69 -11.05 11.16 -13.40
N PHE A 70 -11.34 9.93 -13.80
CA PHE A 70 -12.51 9.60 -14.61
C PHE A 70 -13.49 8.72 -13.83
N ALA A 71 -14.79 8.93 -14.07
CA ALA A 71 -15.87 8.11 -13.52
C ALA A 71 -16.41 7.15 -14.60
N GLY A 72 -16.78 5.94 -14.17
CA GLY A 72 -17.28 4.86 -15.02
C GLY A 72 -18.79 4.69 -14.90
N LEU A 73 -19.36 3.71 -15.61
CA LEU A 73 -20.75 3.29 -15.34
C LEU A 73 -20.85 2.56 -13.99
N THR A 74 -19.80 1.82 -13.65
CA THR A 74 -19.67 1.05 -12.43
C THR A 74 -18.28 1.28 -11.84
N ASP A 75 -18.18 1.17 -10.53
CA ASP A 75 -16.94 1.11 -9.77
C ASP A 75 -16.80 -0.24 -9.05
N THR A 76 -15.66 -0.51 -8.44
CA THR A 76 -15.37 -1.76 -7.71
C THR A 76 -15.44 -1.53 -6.21
N ALA A 77 -16.33 -2.25 -5.52
CA ALA A 77 -16.43 -2.14 -4.06
C ALA A 77 -15.14 -2.65 -3.38
N PRO A 78 -14.48 -1.85 -2.50
CA PRO A 78 -13.14 -2.18 -2.01
C PRO A 78 -13.08 -3.43 -1.11
N GLU A 79 -14.19 -3.81 -0.48
CA GLU A 79 -14.23 -4.97 0.41
C GLU A 79 -14.63 -6.28 -0.30
N THR A 80 -15.48 -6.18 -1.32
CA THR A 80 -16.10 -7.36 -1.96
C THR A 80 -15.63 -7.58 -3.39
N GLU A 81 -14.92 -6.60 -3.96
CA GLU A 81 -14.50 -6.51 -5.35
C GLU A 81 -15.65 -6.68 -6.35
N GLN A 82 -16.89 -6.53 -5.90
CA GLN A 82 -18.08 -6.61 -6.75
C GLN A 82 -18.29 -5.28 -7.46
N PRO A 83 -18.81 -5.31 -8.71
CA PRO A 83 -19.20 -4.10 -9.41
C PRO A 83 -20.37 -3.44 -8.69
N VAL A 84 -20.27 -2.14 -8.45
CA VAL A 84 -21.33 -1.29 -7.91
C VAL A 84 -21.62 -0.15 -8.87
N PRO A 85 -22.85 0.40 -8.93
CA PRO A 85 -23.15 1.55 -9.77
C PRO A 85 -22.28 2.77 -9.42
N ASP A 86 -21.78 3.46 -10.45
CA ASP A 86 -21.16 4.79 -10.35
C ASP A 86 -22.06 5.79 -11.11
N LEU A 87 -21.79 6.06 -12.39
CA LEU A 87 -22.64 6.95 -13.20
C LEU A 87 -23.95 6.31 -13.71
N ALA A 88 -24.13 4.99 -13.57
CA ALA A 88 -25.27 4.26 -14.13
C ALA A 88 -26.61 4.45 -13.37
#